data_AF-A0AAE7TN53-F1
#
_entry.id   AF-A0AAE7TN53-F1
#
_cell.length_a   1.000
_cell.length_b   1.000
_cell.length_c   1.000
_cell.angle_alpha   90.00
_cell.angle_beta   90.00
_cell.angle_gamma   90.00
#
_symmetry.space_group_name_H-M   'P 1'
#
loop_
_entity.id
_entity.type
_entity.pdbx_description
1 polymer ?
#
loop_
_entity_poly.entity_id
_entity_poly.type
_entity_poly.pdbx_seq_one_letter_code
_entity_poly.pdbx_strand_id
1 'polypeptide(L)'
;MKILLFALLAAINLFASEPGLSPLLAADTLEKLKKCKNPDLNATKECVQAGMVAANLKQDYGAAEGLFSLACAKGDGEGCFYLGELYKNNLVKAADKSERETKISAYYKASCVLYEYLPGCLALANFMQEELGDEAQSFAINNTLCNKKIRSRMLQRGLDDRANGRRYRRDDGVLRALV
;
A
#
# COMPACT_ATOMS: atom_id res chain seq x y z
N MET A 1 -41.45 -21.39 42.52
CA MET A 1 -41.16 -20.13 41.80
C MET A 1 -39.67 -19.75 41.88
N LYS A 2 -38.76 -20.58 41.37
CA LYS A 2 -37.31 -20.27 41.36
C LYS A 2 -36.58 -20.71 40.09
N ILE A 3 -37.32 -21.24 39.11
CA ILE A 3 -36.77 -21.79 37.86
C ILE A 3 -37.01 -20.82 36.68
N LEU A 4 -37.90 -19.83 36.83
CA LEU A 4 -38.22 -18.83 35.79
C LEU A 4 -37.30 -17.60 35.79
N LEU A 5 -36.38 -17.47 36.75
CA LEU A 5 -35.44 -16.34 36.85
C LEU A 5 -34.10 -16.58 36.15
N PHE A 6 -33.76 -17.83 35.78
CA PHE A 6 -32.51 -18.13 35.07
C PHE A 6 -32.60 -17.95 33.54
N ALA A 7 -33.82 -17.90 32.98
CA ALA A 7 -33.99 -17.68 31.54
C ALA A 7 -33.80 -16.20 31.12
N LEU A 8 -33.88 -15.25 32.06
CA LEU A 8 -33.71 -13.83 31.78
C LEU A 8 -32.25 -13.35 31.84
N LEU A 9 -31.34 -14.16 32.39
CA LEU A 9 -29.90 -13.82 32.41
C LEU A 9 -29.14 -14.33 31.18
N ALA A 10 -29.75 -15.16 30.34
CA ALA A 10 -29.14 -15.59 29.07
C ALA A 10 -29.32 -14.58 27.92
N ALA A 11 -30.11 -13.52 28.12
CA ALA A 11 -30.42 -12.52 27.08
C ALA A 11 -29.65 -11.20 27.22
N ILE A 12 -28.74 -11.06 28.20
CA ILE A 12 -28.01 -9.79 28.46
C ILE A 12 -26.56 -9.79 27.92
N ASN A 13 -26.05 -10.92 27.40
CA ASN A 13 -24.76 -10.91 26.69
C ASN A 13 -24.86 -10.47 25.22
N LEU A 14 -25.70 -9.47 24.93
CA LEU A 14 -25.73 -8.78 23.62
C LEU A 14 -24.83 -7.54 23.54
N PHE A 15 -24.08 -7.22 24.60
CA PHE A 15 -23.08 -6.15 24.58
C PHE A 15 -21.74 -6.65 25.14
N ALA A 16 -21.20 -7.69 24.52
CA ALA A 16 -19.75 -7.72 24.36
C ALA A 16 -19.44 -6.58 23.38
N SER A 17 -18.97 -5.48 23.93
CA SER A 17 -18.48 -4.31 23.21
C SER A 17 -17.33 -4.69 22.28
N GLU A 18 -17.65 -5.20 21.10
CA GLU A 18 -16.77 -5.16 19.95
C GLU A 18 -16.85 -3.76 19.35
N PRO A 19 -15.74 -3.00 19.29
CA PRO A 19 -15.74 -1.72 18.61
C PRO A 19 -15.93 -1.94 17.11
N GLY A 20 -17.14 -1.66 16.63
CA GLY A 20 -17.41 -1.12 15.31
C GLY A 20 -16.95 -1.96 14.12
N LEU A 21 -17.61 -3.08 13.84
CA LEU A 21 -17.66 -3.62 12.49
C LEU A 21 -19.11 -3.96 12.14
N SER A 22 -19.68 -3.26 11.16
CA SER A 22 -20.99 -3.65 10.63
C SER A 22 -20.89 -5.11 10.14
N PRO A 23 -21.88 -5.98 10.38
CA PRO A 23 -21.84 -7.38 9.96
C PRO A 23 -21.54 -7.56 8.45
N LEU A 24 -21.94 -6.57 7.65
CA LEU A 24 -21.63 -6.49 6.22
C LEU A 24 -20.12 -6.36 5.92
N LEU A 25 -19.39 -5.53 6.69
CA LEU A 25 -17.95 -5.32 6.51
C LEU A 25 -17.15 -6.58 6.87
N ALA A 26 -17.59 -7.33 7.87
CA ALA A 26 -16.97 -8.59 8.29
C ALA A 26 -17.11 -9.70 7.22
N ALA A 27 -18.29 -9.81 6.60
CA ALA A 27 -18.54 -10.78 5.55
C ALA A 27 -17.74 -10.45 4.26
N ASP A 28 -17.72 -9.18 3.85
CA ASP A 28 -16.98 -8.70 2.68
C ASP A 28 -15.45 -8.87 2.85
N THR A 29 -14.93 -8.63 4.06
CA THR A 29 -13.49 -8.86 4.34
C THR A 29 -13.12 -10.34 4.32
N LEU A 30 -13.99 -11.25 4.77
CA LEU A 30 -13.73 -12.69 4.69
C LEU A 30 -13.67 -13.17 3.23
N GLU A 31 -14.52 -12.63 2.36
CA GLU A 31 -14.49 -12.97 0.93
C GLU A 31 -13.22 -12.45 0.25
N LYS A 32 -12.83 -11.19 0.51
CA LYS A 32 -11.57 -10.60 0.01
C LYS A 32 -10.34 -11.38 0.46
N LEU A 33 -10.35 -11.85 1.71
CA LEU A 33 -9.24 -12.62 2.28
C LEU A 33 -9.11 -14.01 1.63
N LYS A 34 -10.22 -14.65 1.26
CA LYS A 34 -10.21 -15.90 0.49
C LYS A 34 -9.63 -15.70 -0.92
N LYS A 35 -10.02 -14.61 -1.60
CA LYS A 35 -9.48 -14.27 -2.93
C LYS A 35 -7.99 -13.97 -2.88
N CYS A 36 -7.57 -13.19 -1.88
CA CYS A 36 -6.17 -12.86 -1.65
C CYS A 36 -5.27 -14.10 -1.50
N LYS A 37 -5.71 -15.08 -0.69
CA LYS A 37 -4.97 -16.32 -0.44
C LYS A 37 -4.99 -17.31 -1.60
N ASN A 38 -5.79 -17.06 -2.64
CA ASN A 38 -5.83 -17.93 -3.80
C ASN A 38 -4.59 -17.68 -4.68
N PRO A 39 -3.74 -18.71 -4.93
CA PRO A 39 -2.56 -18.57 -5.78
C PRO A 39 -2.94 -18.27 -7.24
N ASP A 40 -4.09 -18.76 -7.71
CA ASP A 40 -4.55 -18.64 -9.10
C ASP A 40 -5.16 -17.26 -9.42
N LEU A 41 -5.42 -16.44 -8.40
CA LEU A 41 -6.02 -15.11 -8.56
C LEU A 41 -4.99 -13.99 -8.32
N ASN A 42 -4.97 -13.03 -9.24
CA ASN A 42 -4.23 -11.77 -9.06
C ASN A 42 -5.04 -10.77 -8.23
N ALA A 43 -5.33 -11.14 -6.97
CA ALA A 43 -6.17 -10.38 -6.05
C ALA A 43 -5.35 -9.46 -5.14
N THR A 44 -4.44 -8.67 -5.73
CA THR A 44 -3.49 -7.87 -4.95
C THR A 44 -4.16 -6.75 -4.15
N LYS A 45 -5.14 -6.06 -4.75
CA LYS A 45 -5.89 -4.98 -4.09
C LYS A 45 -6.72 -5.50 -2.93
N GLU A 46 -7.31 -6.67 -3.07
CA GLU A 46 -8.07 -7.33 -2.01
C GLU A 46 -7.16 -7.71 -0.83
N CYS A 47 -5.93 -8.15 -1.10
CA CYS A 47 -4.92 -8.38 -0.06
C CYS A 47 -4.58 -7.10 0.70
N VAL A 48 -4.31 -6.00 -0.01
CA VAL A 48 -4.00 -4.70 0.61
C VAL A 48 -5.18 -4.22 1.45
N GLN A 49 -6.39 -4.27 0.92
CA GLN A 49 -7.61 -3.86 1.64
C GLN A 49 -7.81 -4.69 2.92
N ALA A 50 -7.66 -6.00 2.83
CA ALA A 50 -7.76 -6.88 4.00
C ALA A 50 -6.66 -6.58 5.02
N GLY A 51 -5.44 -6.31 4.58
CA GLY A 51 -4.31 -5.92 5.42
C GLY A 51 -4.56 -4.60 6.14
N MET A 52 -5.12 -3.59 5.45
CA MET A 52 -5.51 -2.32 6.05
C MET A 52 -6.60 -2.50 7.13
N VAL A 53 -7.57 -3.39 6.90
CA VAL A 53 -8.58 -3.67 7.93
C VAL A 53 -7.95 -4.35 9.14
N ALA A 54 -7.04 -5.31 8.92
CA ALA A 54 -6.31 -5.97 10.00
C ALA A 54 -5.50 -4.95 10.82
N ALA A 55 -4.76 -4.06 10.17
CA ALA A 55 -3.94 -3.05 10.84
C ALA A 55 -4.76 -1.94 11.54
N ASN A 56 -5.78 -1.39 10.88
CA ASN A 56 -6.44 -0.17 11.34
C ASN A 56 -7.66 -0.42 12.22
N LEU A 57 -8.43 -1.47 11.94
CA LEU A 57 -9.65 -1.77 12.69
C LEU A 57 -9.41 -2.80 13.78
N LYS A 58 -8.63 -3.85 13.47
CA LYS A 58 -8.37 -4.94 14.41
C LYS A 58 -7.07 -4.77 15.20
N GLN A 59 -6.20 -3.84 14.79
CA GLN A 59 -4.84 -3.69 15.32
C GLN A 59 -4.05 -5.01 15.33
N ASP A 60 -4.36 -5.90 14.39
CA ASP A 60 -3.70 -7.18 14.21
C ASP A 60 -2.59 -7.02 13.16
N TYR A 61 -1.45 -6.49 13.61
CA TYR A 61 -0.31 -6.19 12.74
C TYR A 61 0.38 -7.45 12.22
N GLY A 62 0.27 -8.59 12.91
CA GLY A 62 0.78 -9.88 12.42
C GLY A 62 -0.04 -10.39 11.24
N ALA A 63 -1.37 -10.31 11.31
CA ALA A 63 -2.22 -10.62 10.17
C ALA A 63 -2.00 -9.62 9.01
N ALA A 64 -1.87 -8.32 9.33
CA ALA A 64 -1.57 -7.30 8.33
C ALA A 64 -0.23 -7.56 7.60
N GLU A 65 0.81 -7.92 8.34
CA GLU A 65 2.12 -8.30 7.78
C GLU A 65 1.99 -9.43 6.77
N GLY A 66 1.29 -10.51 7.12
CA GLY A 66 1.09 -11.63 6.20
C GLY A 66 0.33 -11.24 4.93
N LEU A 67 -0.70 -10.40 5.07
CA LEU A 67 -1.53 -9.94 3.94
C LEU A 67 -0.77 -8.99 3.01
N PHE A 68 -0.04 -8.02 3.56
CA PHE A 68 0.78 -7.12 2.77
C PHE A 68 1.98 -7.84 2.13
N SER A 69 2.56 -8.84 2.80
CA SER A 69 3.60 -9.72 2.24
C SER A 69 3.11 -10.44 0.99
N LEU A 70 1.89 -10.97 1.05
CA LEU A 70 1.29 -11.65 -0.09
C LEU A 70 0.98 -10.69 -1.25
N ALA A 71 0.46 -9.50 -0.95
CA ALA A 71 0.25 -8.45 -1.96
C ALA A 71 1.56 -8.05 -2.65
N CYS A 72 2.61 -7.79 -1.86
CA CYS A 72 3.93 -7.42 -2.35
C CYS A 72 4.56 -8.52 -3.22
N ALA A 73 4.46 -9.78 -2.80
CA ALA A 73 4.94 -10.94 -3.56
C ALA A 73 4.20 -11.13 -4.88
N LYS A 74 2.93 -10.70 -4.97
CA LYS A 74 2.11 -10.74 -6.18
C LYS A 74 2.28 -9.50 -7.08
N GLY A 75 3.20 -8.59 -6.75
CA GLY A 75 3.53 -7.45 -7.62
C GLY A 75 2.91 -6.12 -7.22
N ASP A 76 2.33 -6.03 -6.02
CA ASP A 76 1.62 -4.82 -5.59
C ASP A 76 2.52 -3.87 -4.81
N GLY A 77 2.82 -2.72 -5.43
CA GLY A 77 3.66 -1.70 -4.83
C GLY A 77 3.07 -1.07 -3.56
N GLU A 78 1.75 -1.00 -3.44
CA GLU A 78 1.09 -0.50 -2.24
C GLU A 78 1.23 -1.49 -1.07
N GLY A 79 1.10 -2.79 -1.36
CA GLY A 79 1.39 -3.86 -0.40
C GLY A 79 2.82 -3.78 0.15
N CYS A 80 3.82 -3.61 -0.72
CA CYS A 80 5.21 -3.45 -0.27
C CYS A 80 5.40 -2.17 0.56
N PHE A 81 4.76 -1.07 0.18
CA PHE A 81 4.84 0.17 0.95
C PHE A 81 4.32 -0.01 2.39
N TYR A 82 3.17 -0.67 2.56
CA TYR A 82 2.62 -0.91 3.89
C TYR A 82 3.47 -1.87 4.74
N LEU A 83 4.16 -2.85 4.14
CA LEU A 83 5.17 -3.62 4.87
C LEU A 83 6.28 -2.73 5.43
N GLY A 84 6.82 -1.85 4.59
CA GLY A 84 7.82 -0.87 5.01
C GLY A 84 7.33 -0.02 6.19
N GLU A 85 6.08 0.46 6.14
CA GLU A 85 5.46 1.21 7.24
C GLU A 85 5.31 0.37 8.52
N LEU A 86 4.92 -0.92 8.43
CA LEU A 86 4.81 -1.77 9.61
C LEU A 86 6.16 -1.92 10.33
N TYR A 87 7.24 -2.14 9.57
CA TYR A 87 8.59 -2.25 10.14
C TYR A 87 9.11 -0.91 10.66
N LYS A 88 8.89 0.20 9.93
CA LYS A 88 9.32 1.55 10.35
C LYS A 88 8.66 1.96 11.67
N ASN A 89 7.37 1.68 11.82
CA ASN A 89 6.60 2.04 13.01
C ASN A 89 6.72 1.02 14.16
N ASN A 90 7.58 0.00 14.05
CA ASN A 90 7.77 -1.05 15.05
C ASN A 90 6.49 -1.83 15.39
N LEU A 91 5.59 -1.97 14.42
CA LEU A 91 4.31 -2.67 14.58
C LEU A 91 4.45 -4.20 14.39
N VAL A 92 5.58 -4.65 13.84
CA VAL A 92 5.94 -6.05 13.63
C VAL A 92 7.34 -6.34 14.17
N LYS A 93 7.63 -7.61 14.44
CA LYS A 93 8.91 -8.02 15.05
C LYS A 93 10.05 -8.02 14.01
N ALA A 94 11.20 -7.52 14.44
CA ALA A 94 12.50 -7.70 13.82
C ALA A 94 13.48 -8.16 14.91
N ALA A 95 14.49 -8.95 14.57
CA ALA A 95 15.47 -9.46 15.53
C ALA A 95 16.29 -8.32 16.16
N ASP A 96 16.70 -7.36 15.34
CA ASP A 96 17.45 -6.19 15.78
C ASP A 96 17.16 -4.96 14.89
N LYS A 97 17.81 -3.84 15.21
CA LYS A 97 17.68 -2.58 14.48
C LYS A 97 18.19 -2.70 13.03
N SER A 98 19.28 -3.43 12.79
CA SER A 98 19.89 -3.57 11.47
C SER A 98 19.00 -4.38 10.53
N GLU A 99 18.40 -5.48 11.02
CA GLU A 99 17.42 -6.24 10.24
C GLU A 99 16.21 -5.37 9.87
N ARG A 100 15.73 -4.56 10.82
CA ARG A 100 14.58 -3.66 10.59
C ARG A 100 14.87 -2.65 9.49
N GLU A 101 16.00 -1.97 9.55
CA GLU A 101 16.40 -0.99 8.53
C GLU A 101 16.56 -1.63 7.16
N THR A 102 17.12 -2.84 7.13
CA THR A 102 17.25 -3.64 5.90
C THR A 102 15.87 -3.98 5.32
N LYS A 103 14.92 -4.39 6.16
CA LYS A 103 13.55 -4.68 5.72
C LYS A 103 12.81 -3.45 5.23
N ILE A 104 12.90 -2.32 5.93
CA ILE A 104 12.26 -1.06 5.53
C ILE A 104 12.77 -0.62 4.15
N SER A 105 14.09 -0.53 4.00
CA SER A 105 14.71 -0.13 2.74
C SER A 105 14.38 -1.10 1.60
N ALA A 106 14.41 -2.41 1.84
CA ALA A 106 14.06 -3.42 0.85
C ALA A 106 12.61 -3.29 0.38
N TYR A 107 11.66 -3.14 1.30
CA TYR A 107 10.24 -3.03 0.95
C TYR A 107 9.90 -1.72 0.24
N TYR A 108 10.43 -0.58 0.70
CA TYR A 108 10.26 0.69 -0.01
C TYR A 108 10.95 0.68 -1.37
N LYS A 109 12.11 0.04 -1.50
CA LYS A 109 12.79 -0.13 -2.78
C LYS A 109 11.98 -1.02 -3.73
N ALA A 110 11.40 -2.11 -3.26
CA ALA A 110 10.50 -2.94 -4.06
C ALA A 110 9.28 -2.12 -4.53
N SER A 111 8.62 -1.43 -3.61
CA SER A 111 7.49 -0.54 -3.89
C SER A 111 7.83 0.50 -4.96
N CYS A 112 8.98 1.16 -4.82
CA CYS A 112 9.41 2.23 -5.70
C CYS A 112 9.96 1.77 -7.06
N VAL A 113 10.93 0.85 -7.04
CA VAL A 113 11.75 0.52 -8.22
C VAL A 113 11.09 -0.59 -9.02
N LEU A 114 10.54 -1.61 -8.36
CA LEU A 114 9.95 -2.76 -9.05
C LEU A 114 8.52 -2.47 -9.50
N TYR A 115 7.74 -1.79 -8.64
CA TYR A 115 6.30 -1.59 -8.87
C TYR A 115 5.91 -0.14 -9.12
N GLU A 116 6.90 0.76 -9.22
CA GLU A 116 6.73 2.17 -9.58
C GLU A 116 5.68 2.92 -8.73
N TYR A 117 5.49 2.49 -7.49
CA TYR A 117 4.54 3.10 -6.57
C TYR A 117 5.12 4.36 -5.95
N LEU A 118 4.54 5.50 -6.30
CA LEU A 118 5.07 6.83 -5.97
C LEU A 118 5.24 7.06 -4.45
N PRO A 119 4.29 6.70 -3.57
CA PRO A 119 4.49 6.81 -2.13
C PRO A 119 5.67 6.00 -1.60
N GLY A 120 5.92 4.81 -2.17
CA GLY A 120 7.08 3.99 -1.82
C GLY A 120 8.41 4.66 -2.14
N CYS A 121 8.49 5.40 -3.25
CA CYS A 121 9.70 6.16 -3.60
C CYS A 121 9.96 7.33 -2.66
N LEU A 122 8.91 8.06 -2.28
CA LEU A 122 9.04 9.16 -1.31
C LEU A 122 9.47 8.63 0.06
N ALA A 123 8.86 7.53 0.50
CA ALA A 123 9.22 6.89 1.75
C ALA A 123 10.66 6.36 1.74
N LEU A 124 11.13 5.79 0.63
CA LEU A 124 12.52 5.38 0.46
C LEU A 124 13.49 6.57 0.58
N ALA A 125 13.21 7.67 -0.12
CA ALA A 125 14.08 8.84 -0.09
C ALA A 125 14.19 9.45 1.32
N ASN A 126 13.05 9.58 2.01
CA ASN A 126 13.02 10.07 3.39
C ASN A 126 13.77 9.13 4.33
N PHE A 127 13.57 7.81 4.20
CA PHE A 127 14.26 6.82 5.03
C PHE A 127 15.78 6.85 4.82
N MET A 128 16.25 6.98 3.56
CA MET A 128 17.68 7.10 3.26
C MET A 128 18.29 8.36 3.87
N GLN A 129 17.56 9.47 3.85
CA GLN A 129 18.04 10.75 4.36
C GLN A 129 18.07 10.79 5.89
N GLU A 130 16.95 10.44 6.54
CA GLU A 130 16.75 10.68 7.97
C GLU A 130 17.33 9.58 8.85
N GLU A 131 17.29 8.31 8.39
CA GLU A 131 17.66 7.16 9.23
C GLU A 131 19.04 6.60 8.87
N LEU A 132 19.42 6.61 7.59
CA LEU A 132 20.71 6.08 7.11
C LEU A 132 21.77 7.16 6.89
N GLY A 133 21.38 8.43 6.79
CA GLY A 133 22.28 9.54 6.48
C GLY A 133 22.87 9.50 5.06
N ASP A 134 22.25 8.76 4.13
CA ASP A 134 22.69 8.63 2.74
C ASP A 134 21.98 9.67 1.86
N GLU A 135 22.45 10.90 1.95
CA GLU A 135 21.91 12.03 1.19
C GLU A 135 22.07 11.85 -0.33
N ALA A 136 23.14 11.18 -0.77
CA ALA A 136 23.40 10.94 -2.18
C ALA A 136 22.34 10.02 -2.80
N GLN A 137 21.97 8.93 -2.12
CA GLN A 137 20.89 8.05 -2.55
C GLN A 137 19.54 8.76 -2.50
N SER A 138 19.25 9.51 -1.44
CA SER A 138 18.00 10.28 -1.34
C SER A 138 17.84 11.25 -2.53
N PHE A 139 18.88 12.02 -2.85
CA PHE A 139 18.88 12.94 -4.00
C PHE A 139 18.68 12.21 -5.34
N ALA A 140 19.32 11.06 -5.53
CA ALA A 140 19.16 10.25 -6.74
C ALA A 140 17.72 9.74 -6.91
N ILE A 141 17.07 9.28 -5.83
CA ILE A 141 15.67 8.85 -5.84
C ILE A 141 14.75 10.03 -6.16
N ASN A 142 14.95 11.18 -5.50
CA ASN A 142 14.15 12.39 -5.73
C ASN A 142 14.26 12.93 -7.15
N ASN A 143 15.45 12.92 -7.75
CA ASN A 143 15.61 13.27 -9.16
C ASN A 143 14.90 12.30 -10.09
N THR A 144 14.97 11.01 -9.80
CA THR A 144 14.26 9.98 -10.57
C THR A 144 12.74 10.21 -10.49
N LEU A 145 12.21 10.53 -9.30
CA LEU A 145 10.82 10.90 -9.08
C LEU A 145 10.40 12.14 -9.88
N CYS A 146 11.20 13.20 -9.84
CA CYS A 146 10.97 14.43 -10.59
C CYS A 146 10.91 14.17 -12.10
N ASN A 147 11.87 13.41 -12.63
CA ASN A 147 11.90 13.03 -14.05
C ASN A 147 10.66 12.21 -14.44
N LYS A 148 10.23 11.24 -13.61
CA LYS A 148 8.98 10.50 -13.83
C LYS A 148 7.76 11.43 -13.84
N LYS A 149 7.67 12.38 -12.90
CA LYS A 149 6.55 13.35 -12.81
C LYS A 149 6.53 14.35 -13.99
N ILE A 150 7.69 14.75 -14.49
CA ILE A 150 7.79 15.58 -15.70
C ILE A 150 7.32 14.78 -16.92
N ARG A 151 7.78 13.54 -17.06
CA ARG A 151 7.38 12.64 -18.15
C ARG A 151 5.86 12.38 -18.16
N SER A 152 5.24 12.14 -17.00
CA SER A 152 3.78 11.94 -16.92
C SER A 152 3.00 13.20 -17.30
N ARG A 153 3.44 14.40 -16.89
CA ARG A 153 2.82 15.66 -17.32
C ARG A 153 2.98 15.91 -18.82
N MET A 154 4.16 15.61 -19.40
CA MET A 154 4.36 15.71 -20.85
C MET A 154 3.48 14.72 -21.60
N LEU A 155 3.31 13.49 -21.09
CA LEU A 155 2.43 12.48 -21.68
C LEU A 155 0.97 12.93 -21.64
N GLN A 156 0.48 13.43 -20.50
CA GLN A 156 -0.87 13.97 -20.35
C GLN A 156 -1.11 15.13 -21.30
N ARG A 157 -0.20 16.11 -21.37
CA ARG A 157 -0.30 17.20 -22.35
C ARG A 157 -0.39 16.68 -23.78
N GLY A 158 0.41 15.69 -24.14
CA GLY A 158 0.33 15.06 -25.46
C GLY A 158 -1.01 14.34 -25.72
N LEU A 159 -1.62 13.75 -24.69
CA LEU A 159 -2.96 13.14 -24.78
C LEU A 159 -4.05 14.21 -24.91
N ASP A 160 -4.00 15.27 -24.11
CA ASP A 160 -4.92 16.41 -24.18
C ASP A 160 -4.83 17.12 -25.52
N ASP A 161 -3.63 17.24 -26.06
CA ASP A 161 -3.36 17.80 -27.37
C ASP A 161 -4.00 16.96 -28.48
N ARG A 162 -3.82 15.62 -28.45
CA ARG A 162 -4.50 14.72 -29.38
C ARG A 162 -6.02 14.79 -29.25
N ALA A 163 -6.53 14.81 -28.02
CA ALA A 163 -7.98 14.90 -27.75
C ALA A 163 -8.58 16.20 -28.29
N ASN A 164 -7.82 17.30 -28.26
CA ASN A 164 -8.21 18.59 -28.82
C ASN A 164 -7.86 18.75 -30.32
N GLY A 165 -7.50 17.65 -31.00
CA GLY A 165 -7.21 17.68 -32.44
C GLY A 165 -5.91 18.39 -32.83
N ARG A 166 -5.08 18.81 -31.87
CA ARG A 166 -3.78 19.45 -32.13
C ARG A 166 -2.83 18.42 -32.73
N ARG A 167 -2.46 18.63 -33.99
CA ARG A 167 -1.47 17.81 -34.68
C ARG A 167 -0.10 18.42 -34.50
N TYR A 168 0.92 17.58 -34.41
CA TYR A 168 2.30 18.04 -34.33
C TYR A 168 3.09 17.41 -35.45
N ARG A 169 3.93 18.20 -36.12
CA ARG A 169 4.94 17.72 -37.06
C ARG A 169 6.30 17.82 -36.37
N ARG A 170 7.15 16.82 -36.62
CA ARG A 170 8.53 16.84 -36.15
C ARG A 170 9.40 17.29 -37.33
N ASP A 171 9.88 18.52 -37.27
CA ASP A 171 10.77 19.11 -38.28
C ASP A 171 12.15 19.32 -37.63
N ASP A 172 13.21 18.74 -38.21
CA ASP A 172 14.60 18.82 -37.71
C ASP A 172 14.76 18.45 -36.23
N GLY A 173 13.98 17.46 -35.76
CA GLY A 173 14.00 17.01 -34.36
C GLY A 173 13.17 17.87 -33.40
N VAL A 174 12.63 19.01 -33.85
CA VAL A 174 11.77 19.90 -33.05
C VAL A 174 10.31 19.54 -33.30
N LEU A 175 9.56 19.28 -32.22
CA LEU A 175 8.11 19.09 -32.30
C LEU A 175 7.44 20.46 -32.46
N ARG A 176 6.76 20.71 -33.59
CA ARG A 176 6.02 21.94 -33.86
C ARG A 176 4.53 21.64 -33.98
N ALA A 177 3.69 22.49 -33.38
CA ALA A 177 2.24 22.40 -33.54
C ALA A 177 1.87 22.77 -34.98
N LEU A 178 1.09 21.91 -35.64
CA LEU A 178 0.34 22.24 -36.84
C LEU A 178 -0.97 22.87 -36.35
N VAL A 179 -1.21 24.11 -36.77
CA VAL A 179 -2.47 24.85 -36.50
C VAL A 179 -3.66 24.02 -36.98
#